data_AF-A0A672M4I7-F1
#
_entry.id   AF-A0A672M4I7-F1
#
_cell.length_a   1.000
_cell.length_b   1.000
_cell.length_c   1.000
_cell.angle_alpha   90.00
_cell.angle_beta   90.00
_cell.angle_gamma   90.00
#
_symmetry.space_group_name_H-M   'P 1'
#
loop_
_entity.id
_entity.type
_entity.pdbx_description
1 polymer ?
#
loop_
_entity_poly.entity_id
_entity_poly.type
_entity_poly.pdbx_seq_one_letter_code
_entity_poly.pdbx_strand_id
1 'polypeptide(L)' 'QFPFNSEDQTKMYLYENRLQTFVGWPFEEGCICTPENMAKAGYIHTPWENSPDTAQCFFCLKELEGWEPEDDPE' A
#
# COMPACT_ATOMS: atom_id res chain seq x y z
N GLN A 1 12.21 -0.28 -14.99
CA GLN A 1 12.24 1.16 -14.71
C GLN A 1 11.59 1.32 -13.34
N PHE A 2 12.39 1.45 -12.29
CA PHE A 2 11.86 1.65 -10.94
C PHE A 2 11.12 3.00 -10.93
N PRO A 3 9.86 3.07 -10.50
CA PRO A 3 9.04 4.26 -10.76
C PRO A 3 9.32 5.42 -9.80
N PHE A 4 10.20 5.25 -8.82
CA PHE A 4 10.43 6.29 -7.81
C PHE A 4 11.86 6.81 -7.84
N ASN A 5 11.99 8.10 -8.17
CA ASN A 5 13.19 8.87 -7.86
C ASN A 5 13.32 8.97 -6.32
N SER A 6 14.55 9.15 -5.82
CA SER A 6 14.88 9.24 -4.39
C SER A 6 14.03 10.26 -3.62
N GLU A 7 13.64 11.36 -4.27
CA GLU A 7 12.78 12.39 -3.68
C GLU A 7 11.34 11.90 -3.47
N ASP A 8 10.80 11.08 -4.37
CA ASP A 8 9.44 10.57 -4.25
C ASP A 8 9.33 9.45 -3.21
N GLN A 9 10.38 8.64 -3.05
CA GLN A 9 10.44 7.69 -1.94
C GLN A 9 10.50 8.40 -0.58
N THR A 10 11.21 9.52 -0.49
CA THR A 10 11.33 10.28 0.77
C THR A 10 9.97 10.83 1.23
N LYS A 11 9.06 11.15 0.30
CA LYS A 11 7.69 11.56 0.65
C LYS A 11 6.91 10.45 1.35
N MET A 12 7.17 9.19 1.04
CA MET A 12 6.43 8.05 1.59
C MET A 12 6.79 7.72 3.04
N TYR A 13 7.78 8.40 3.63
CA TYR A 13 7.99 8.37 5.08
C TYR A 13 6.80 8.96 5.86
N LEU A 14 6.07 9.91 5.27
CA LEU A 14 4.85 10.46 5.86
C LEU A 14 3.70 9.47 5.69
N TYR A 15 3.03 9.13 6.80
CA TYR A 15 1.89 8.22 6.81
C TYR A 15 0.77 8.69 5.87
N GLU A 16 0.46 9.99 5.89
CA GLU A 16 -0.60 10.60 5.12
C GLU A 16 -0.37 10.44 3.62
N ASN A 17 0.88 10.49 3.17
CA ASN A 17 1.23 10.28 1.77
C ASN A 17 1.02 8.83 1.35
N ARG A 18 1.32 7.86 2.24
CA ARG A 18 1.04 6.46 1.97
C ARG A 18 -0.46 6.19 1.90
N LEU A 19 -1.22 6.74 2.85
CA LEU A 19 -2.68 6.61 2.88
C LEU A 19 -3.32 7.13 1.58
N GLN A 20 -2.85 8.25 1.05
CA GLN A 20 -3.34 8.82 -0.22
C GLN A 20 -3.12 7.91 -1.44
N THR A 21 -2.25 6.90 -1.36
CA THR A 21 -2.04 5.97 -2.48
C THR A 21 -3.18 4.97 -2.64
N PHE A 22 -3.92 4.65 -1.57
CA PHE A 22 -4.97 3.62 -1.51
C PHE A 22 -6.29 4.05 -2.18
N VAL A 23 -6.21 4.61 -3.39
CA VAL A 23 -7.38 4.98 -4.17
C VAL A 23 -7.95 3.76 -4.87
N GLY A 24 -9.17 3.36 -4.52
CA GLY A 24 -9.83 2.18 -5.09
C GLY A 24 -9.37 0.84 -4.48
N TRP A 25 -8.79 0.89 -3.28
CA TRP A 25 -8.48 -0.32 -2.51
C TRP A 25 -9.77 -1.08 -2.16
N PRO A 26 -9.83 -2.42 -2.35
CA PRO A 26 -11.08 -3.17 -2.22
C PRO A 26 -11.52 -3.46 -0.77
N PHE A 27 -10.64 -3.28 0.22
CA PHE A 27 -10.90 -3.66 1.62
C PHE A 27 -11.08 -2.42 2.50
N GLU A 28 -12.31 -2.13 2.89
CA GLU A 28 -12.67 -0.95 3.70
C GLU A 28 -13.23 -1.36 5.08
N GLU A 29 -14.32 -0.73 5.52
CA GLU A 29 -14.93 -0.96 6.83
C GLU A 29 -15.27 -2.45 7.06
N GLY A 30 -14.83 -2.98 8.20
CA GLY A 30 -15.01 -4.38 8.57
C GLY A 30 -13.86 -5.32 8.18
N CYS A 31 -12.85 -4.84 7.44
CA CYS A 31 -11.63 -5.59 7.14
C CYS A 31 -10.49 -5.22 8.13
N ILE A 32 -9.47 -6.07 8.22
CA ILE A 32 -8.21 -5.80 8.94
C ILE A 32 -7.24 -5.05 8.02
N CYS A 33 -7.13 -5.45 6.76
CA CYS A 33 -6.28 -4.84 5.74
C CYS A 33 -6.85 -3.53 5.15
N THR A 34 -7.39 -2.64 5.99
CA THR A 34 -7.90 -1.33 5.55
C THR A 34 -6.77 -0.43 5.04
N PRO A 35 -7.06 0.62 4.23
CA PRO A 35 -6.06 1.59 3.80
C PRO A 35 -5.23 2.17 4.95
N GLU A 36 -5.87 2.44 6.09
CA GLU A 36 -5.21 2.98 7.27
C GLU A 36 -4.20 2.01 7.87
N ASN A 37 -4.56 0.72 7.97
CA ASN A 37 -3.68 -0.30 8.54
C ASN A 37 -2.54 -0.65 7.59
N MET A 38 -2.84 -0.78 6.30
CA MET A 38 -1.85 -0.95 5.25
C MET A 38 -0.83 0.19 5.23
N ALA A 39 -1.30 1.44 5.26
CA ALA A 39 -0.42 2.61 5.31
C ALA A 39 0.37 2.68 6.62
N LYS A 40 -0.19 2.29 7.78
CA LYS A 40 0.55 2.23 9.06
C LYS A 40 1.70 1.23 9.01
N ALA A 41 1.47 0.05 8.43
CA ALA A 41 2.47 -1.00 8.23
C ALA A 41 3.58 -0.63 7.23
N GLY A 42 3.42 0.48 6.50
CA GLY A 42 4.41 0.96 5.54
C GLY A 42 4.16 0.52 4.11
N TYR A 43 2.96 0.05 3.78
CA TYR A 43 2.59 -0.21 2.40
C TYR A 43 2.12 1.07 1.69
N ILE A 44 2.35 1.10 0.39
CA ILE A 44 1.71 1.98 -0.59
C ILE A 44 0.94 1.10 -1.59
N HIS A 45 -0.19 1.60 -2.08
CA HIS A 45 -0.98 0.92 -3.10
C HIS A 45 -0.41 1.21 -4.49
N THR A 46 -0.11 0.16 -5.23
CA THR A 46 0.50 0.21 -6.56
C THR A 46 -0.26 -0.73 -7.50
N PRO A 47 -1.53 -0.43 -7.82
CA PRO A 47 -2.38 -1.34 -8.58
C PRO A 47 -1.93 -1.50 -10.03
N TRP A 48 -2.14 -2.70 -10.55
CA TRP A 48 -2.01 -3.03 -11.97
C TRP A 48 -3.36 -3.46 -12.55
N GLU A 49 -3.52 -3.44 -13.88
CA GLU A 49 -4.79 -3.78 -14.55
C GLU A 49 -5.33 -5.16 -14.14
N ASN A 50 -4.45 -6.13 -13.89
CA ASN A 50 -4.81 -7.49 -13.50
C ASN A 50 -4.61 -7.78 -11.99
N SER A 51 -4.07 -6.82 -11.24
CA SER A 51 -3.77 -6.95 -9.81
C SER A 51 -4.16 -5.65 -9.09
N PRO A 52 -5.46 -5.42 -8.87
CA PRO A 52 -5.97 -4.15 -8.32
C PRO A 52 -5.63 -3.97 -6.84
N ASP A 53 -5.21 -5.03 -6.14
CA ASP A 53 -4.89 -5.07 -4.71
C ASP A 53 -3.37 -5.18 -4.46
N THR A 54 -2.52 -4.87 -5.45
CA THR A 54 -1.07 -4.88 -5.24
C THR A 54 -0.63 -3.75 -4.31
N ALA A 55 0.12 -4.11 -3.26
CA ALA A 55 0.71 -3.18 -2.32
C ALA A 55 2.22 -3.42 -2.18
N GLN A 56 3.01 -2.35 -2.03
CA GLN A 56 4.45 -2.41 -1.91
C GLN A 56 4.94 -1.69 -0.65
N CYS A 57 5.85 -2.29 0.11
CA CYS A 57 6.47 -1.61 1.24
C CYS A 57 7.38 -0.48 0.75
N PHE A 58 7.16 0.76 1.20
CA PHE A 58 7.94 1.93 0.73
C PHE A 58 9.43 1.87 1.10
N PHE A 59 9.78 1.09 2.13
CA PHE A 59 11.14 1.00 2.66
C PHE A 59 11.90 -0.22 2.14
N CYS A 60 11.33 -1.43 2.31
CA CYS A 60 12.00 -2.67 1.90
C CYS A 60 11.68 -3.11 0.46
N LEU A 61 10.75 -2.41 -0.22
CA LEU A 61 10.35 -2.63 -1.61
C LEU A 61 9.73 -4.00 -1.89
N LYS A 62 9.35 -4.75 -0.85
CA LYS A 62 8.61 -6.00 -0.99
C LYS A 62 7.21 -5.69 -1.50
N GLU A 63 6.82 -6.36 -2.57
CA GLU A 63 5.49 -6.29 -3.18
C GLU A 63 4.66 -7.52 -2.80
N LEU A 64 3.38 -7.30 -2.53
CA LEU A 64 2.40 -8.31 -2.15
C LEU A 64 1.08 -8.04 -2.88
N GLU A 65 0.40 -9.10 -3.28
CA GLU A 65 -0.93 -9.11 -3.90
C GLU A 65 -1.72 -10.33 -3.38
N GLY A 66 -3.02 -10.38 -3.64
CA GLY A 66 -3.90 -11.43 -3.15
C GLY A 66 -4.30 -11.23 -1.68
N TRP A 67 -4.49 -9.98 -1.26
CA TRP A 67 -4.90 -9.66 0.10
C TRP A 67 -6.32 -10.17 0.38
N GLU A 68 -6.55 -10.66 1.59
CA GLU A 68 -7.84 -11.08 2.12
C GLU A 68 -8.30 -10.14 3.23
N PRO A 69 -9.62 -9.98 3.47
CA PRO A 69 -10.15 -9.07 4.50
C PRO A 69 -9.57 -9.29 5.90
N GLU A 70 -9.18 -10.51 6.23
CA GLU A 70 -8.66 -10.92 7.54
C GLU A 70 -7.12 -10.82 7.65
N ASP A 71 -6.43 -10.45 6.58
CA ASP A 71 -4.97 -10.32 6.59
C ASP A 71 -4.51 -9.15 7.47
N ASP A 72 -3.51 -9.42 8.30
CA ASP A 72 -2.86 -8.42 9.15
C ASP A 72 -1.60 -7.89 8.44
N PRO A 73 -1.52 -6.59 8.13
CA PRO A 73 -0.36 -6.01 7.48
C PRO A 73 0.85 -5.75 8.41
N GLU A 74 0.73 -5.88 9.74
CA GLU A 74 1.86 -5.71 10.70
C GLU A 74 2.94 -6.80 10.68
#